data_AF-A0A328T9K2-F1
#
_entry.id   AF-A0A328T9K2-F1
#
_cell.length_a   1.000
_cell.length_b   1.000
_cell.length_c   1.000
_cell.angle_alpha   90.00
_cell.angle_beta   90.00
_cell.angle_gamma   90.00
#
_symmetry.space_group_name_H-M   'P 1'
#
loop_
_entity.id
_entity.type
_entity.pdbx_description
1 polymer ?
#
loop_
_entity_poly.entity_id
_entity_poly.type
_entity_poly.pdbx_seq_one_letter_code
_entity_poly.pdbx_strand_id
1 'polypeptide(L)'
;MFPEHTCYVEPFCGGAALFFMKSPCKAEVLNDINGDIVNLYRVIQHHLEEFIKQFKWALTSRQIFQWLKDTPAETLTDIQRAARFYYLQKT
;
A
#
# COMPACT_ATOMS: atom_id res chain seq x y z
N MET A 1 10.58 17.62 16.33
CA MET A 1 9.17 17.37 16.74
C MET A 1 8.31 18.32 15.93
N PHE A 2 7.17 17.90 15.39
CA PHE A 2 6.30 18.77 14.59
C PHE A 2 5.76 19.93 15.46
N PRO A 3 5.67 21.17 14.94
CA PRO A 3 5.03 22.27 15.65
C PRO A 3 3.53 21.98 15.86
N GLU A 4 2.85 22.76 16.70
CA GLU A 4 1.39 22.65 16.82
C GLU A 4 0.74 22.93 15.46
N HIS A 5 -0.12 22.01 15.00
CA HIS A 5 -0.77 22.09 13.70
C HIS A 5 -2.10 21.34 13.72
N THR A 6 -3.00 21.74 12.84
CA THR A 6 -4.29 21.08 12.63
C THR A 6 -4.35 20.30 11.32
N CYS A 7 -3.39 20.50 10.42
CA CYS A 7 -3.30 19.85 9.12
C CYS A 7 -1.89 19.32 8.86
N TYR A 8 -1.80 18.06 8.45
CA TYR A 8 -0.56 17.42 8.01
C TYR A 8 -0.69 17.02 6.54
N VAL A 9 0.32 17.34 5.72
CA VAL A 9 0.35 17.00 4.30
C VAL A 9 1.70 16.38 3.98
N GLU A 10 1.67 15.18 3.42
CA GLU A 10 2.84 14.45 2.95
C GLU A 10 2.69 14.20 1.44
N PRO A 11 3.26 15.07 0.58
CA PRO A 11 3.07 15.00 -0.86
C PRO A 11 3.81 13.84 -1.54
N PHE A 12 4.80 13.27 -0.87
CA PHE A 12 5.64 12.15 -1.31
C PHE A 12 5.72 11.13 -0.18
N CYS A 13 4.60 10.47 0.12
CA CYS A 13 4.52 9.67 1.34
C CYS A 13 5.41 8.43 1.30
N GLY A 14 5.63 7.80 0.14
CA GLY A 14 6.32 6.52 0.08
C GLY A 14 5.74 5.54 1.11
N GLY A 15 6.56 5.07 2.05
CA GLY A 15 6.12 4.21 3.15
C GLY A 15 5.33 4.89 4.29
N ALA A 16 5.09 6.19 4.20
CA ALA A 16 4.34 7.02 5.15
C ALA A 16 4.86 6.91 6.61
N ALA A 17 6.17 6.74 6.78
CA ALA A 17 6.78 6.49 8.08
C ALA A 17 6.54 7.63 9.08
N LEU A 18 6.69 8.88 8.63
CA LEU A 18 6.44 10.05 9.48
C LEU A 18 4.97 10.15 9.88
N PHE A 19 4.06 9.96 8.93
CA PHE A 19 2.62 9.92 9.16
C PHE A 19 2.23 8.94 10.28
N PHE A 20 2.74 7.71 10.25
CA PHE A 20 2.43 6.69 11.26
C PHE A 20 3.11 6.91 12.61
N MET A 21 4.26 7.61 12.65
CA MET A 21 5.00 7.87 13.89
C MET A 21 4.50 9.10 14.66
N LYS A 22 3.95 10.10 13.96
CA LYS A 22 3.45 11.32 14.61
C LYS A 22 2.08 11.08 15.26
N SER A 23 1.71 11.95 16.20
CA SER A 23 0.34 11.98 16.71
C SER A 23 -0.64 12.39 15.59
N PRO A 24 -1.86 11.82 15.57
CA PRO A 24 -2.89 12.25 14.63
C PRO A 24 -3.27 13.72 14.84
N CYS A 25 -3.57 14.43 13.76
CA CYS A 25 -4.13 15.79 13.80
C CYS A 25 -5.49 15.85 13.08
N LYS A 26 -6.14 17.01 13.08
CA LYS A 26 -7.54 17.16 12.61
C LYS A 26 -7.72 16.77 11.14
N ALA A 27 -6.74 17.06 10.29
CA ALA A 27 -6.78 16.74 8.86
C ALA A 27 -5.43 16.23 8.38
N GLU A 28 -5.42 15.14 7.62
CA GLU A 28 -4.18 14.51 7.17
C GLU A 28 -4.32 14.11 5.71
N VAL A 29 -3.31 14.46 4.91
CA VAL A 29 -3.29 14.22 3.46
C VAL A 29 -2.02 13.47 3.13
N LEU A 30 -2.19 12.26 2.60
CA LEU A 30 -1.12 11.47 2.00
C LEU A 30 -1.27 11.50 0.48
N ASN A 31 -0.19 11.80 -0.21
CA ASN A 31 -0.12 11.74 -1.66
C ASN A 31 1.17 11.04 -2.10
N ASP A 32 1.09 10.35 -3.24
CA ASP A 32 2.24 9.82 -3.95
C ASP A 32 1.92 9.74 -5.44
N ILE A 33 2.95 9.85 -6.30
CA ILE A 33 2.79 9.68 -7.74
C ILE A 33 2.58 8.21 -8.13
N ASN A 34 3.06 7.28 -7.29
CA ASN A 34 2.93 5.87 -7.54
C ASN A 34 1.50 5.39 -7.23
N GLY A 35 0.70 5.16 -8.28
CA GLY A 35 -0.67 4.67 -8.13
C GLY A 35 -0.79 3.33 -7.38
N ASP A 36 0.24 2.48 -7.41
CA ASP A 36 0.20 1.19 -6.70
C ASP A 36 0.27 1.36 -5.18
N ILE A 37 1.04 2.34 -4.69
CA ILE A 37 1.15 2.59 -3.25
C ILE A 37 -0.12 3.22 -2.70
N VAL A 38 -0.71 4.14 -3.46
CA VAL A 38 -2.00 4.75 -3.14
C VAL A 38 -3.10 3.69 -3.12
N ASN A 39 -3.11 2.79 -4.12
CA ASN A 39 -4.03 1.66 -4.16
C ASN A 39 -3.86 0.73 -2.95
N LEU A 40 -2.61 0.40 -2.58
CA LEU A 40 -2.33 -0.43 -1.40
C LEU A 40 -2.92 0.19 -0.12
N TYR A 41 -2.66 1.47 0.14
CA TYR A 41 -3.19 2.14 1.34
C TYR A 41 -4.72 2.19 1.36
N ARG A 42 -5.36 2.50 0.23
CA ARG A 42 -6.83 2.51 0.12
C ARG A 42 -7.45 1.13 0.37
N VAL A 43 -6.86 0.08 -0.19
CA VAL A 43 -7.32 -1.31 0.00
C VAL A 43 -7.15 -1.73 1.47
N ILE A 44 -6.01 -1.43 2.09
CA ILE A 44 -5.79 -1.72 3.51
C ILE A 44 -6.81 -0.99 4.38
N GLN A 45 -7.13 0.26 4.06
CA GLN A 45 -8.08 1.07 4.82
C GLN A 45 -9.52 0.53 4.76
N HIS A 46 -9.96 0.05 3.59
CA HIS A 46 -11.37 -0.29 3.36
C HIS A 46 -11.67 -1.79 3.26
N HIS A 47 -10.68 -2.62 2.94
CA HIS A 47 -10.81 -4.03 2.58
C HIS A 47 -9.67 -4.90 3.16
N LEU A 48 -9.28 -4.63 4.40
CA LEU A 48 -8.16 -5.31 5.06
C LEU A 48 -8.31 -6.84 5.06
N GLU A 49 -9.51 -7.35 5.34
CA GLU A 49 -9.75 -8.79 5.40
C GLU A 49 -9.56 -9.46 4.02
N GLU A 50 -10.10 -8.86 2.96
CA GLU A 50 -9.96 -9.35 1.59
C GLU A 50 -8.51 -9.33 1.12
N PHE A 51 -7.76 -8.30 1.52
CA PHE A 51 -6.33 -8.21 1.28
C PHE A 51 -5.56 -9.35 1.97
N ILE A 52 -5.80 -9.59 3.26
CA ILE A 52 -5.16 -10.67 4.02
C ILE A 52 -5.51 -12.04 3.43
N LYS A 53 -6.76 -12.24 2.98
CA LYS A 53 -7.22 -13.49 2.33
C LYS A 53 -6.38 -13.86 1.10
N GLN A 54 -5.80 -12.89 0.39
CA GLN A 54 -4.91 -13.17 -0.76
C GLN A 54 -3.66 -13.98 -0.36
N PHE A 55 -3.22 -13.89 0.90
CA PHE A 55 -1.97 -14.49 1.36
C PHE A 55 -2.14 -15.76 2.21
N LYS A 56 -3.36 -16.02 2.73
CA LYS A 56 -3.61 -17.10 3.70
C LYS A 56 -3.11 -18.48 3.24
N TRP A 57 -3.21 -18.76 1.94
CA TRP A 57 -2.78 -20.03 1.33
C TRP A 57 -1.88 -19.81 0.10
N ALA A 58 -1.26 -18.63 0.01
CA ALA A 58 -0.43 -18.29 -1.13
C ALA A 58 0.86 -19.13 -1.12
N LEU A 59 1.17 -19.74 -2.27
CA LEU A 59 2.45 -20.40 -2.46
C LEU A 59 3.53 -19.36 -2.75
N THR A 60 4.70 -19.54 -2.14
CA THR A 60 5.87 -18.69 -2.41
C THR A 60 6.90 -19.47 -3.20
N SER A 61 7.28 -18.96 -4.36
CA SER A 61 8.38 -19.51 -5.16
C SER A 61 8.94 -18.44 -6.12
N ARG A 62 10.17 -18.64 -6.60
CA ARG A 62 10.75 -17.77 -7.65
C ARG A 62 9.88 -17.72 -8.91
N GLN A 63 9.24 -18.84 -9.26
CA GLN A 63 8.35 -18.91 -10.42
C GLN A 63 7.11 -18.04 -10.22
N ILE A 64 6.49 -18.07 -9.03
CA ILE A 64 5.35 -17.23 -8.68
C ILE A 64 5.73 -15.75 -8.70
N PHE A 65 6.89 -15.40 -8.14
CA PHE A 65 7.40 -14.03 -8.17
C PHE A 65 7.55 -13.52 -9.62
N GLN A 66 8.16 -14.33 -10.50
CA GLN A 66 8.35 -13.96 -11.89
C GLN A 66 7.01 -13.79 -12.62
N TRP A 67 6.05 -14.70 -12.41
CA TRP A 67 4.70 -14.56 -12.98
C TRP A 67 3.98 -13.29 -12.50
N LEU A 68 4.06 -12.98 -11.20
CA LEU A 68 3.48 -11.74 -10.67
C LEU A 68 4.15 -10.51 -11.27
N LYS A 69 5.48 -10.52 -11.43
CA LYS A 69 6.22 -9.44 -12.06
C LYS A 69 5.76 -9.20 -13.51
N ASP A 70 5.55 -10.27 -14.27
CA ASP A 70 5.16 -10.21 -15.68
C ASP A 70 3.64 -9.93 -15.87
N THR A 71 2.84 -10.09 -14.83
CA THR A 71 1.39 -9.83 -14.86
C THR A 71 1.14 -8.32 -14.99
N PRO A 72 0.40 -7.86 -16.01
CA PRO A 72 -0.02 -6.45 -16.14
C PRO A 72 -0.91 -6.05 -14.96
N ALA A 73 -0.61 -4.93 -14.32
CA ALA A 73 -1.30 -4.51 -13.10
C ALA A 73 -2.74 -4.03 -13.38
N GLU A 74 -3.01 -3.58 -14.60
CA GLU A 74 -4.25 -2.96 -15.05
C GLU A 74 -5.37 -3.98 -15.26
N THR A 75 -5.03 -5.26 -15.38
CA THR A 75 -5.98 -6.36 -15.53
C THR A 75 -6.47 -6.91 -14.19
N LEU A 76 -5.88 -6.46 -13.08
CA LEU A 76 -6.17 -6.93 -11.74
C LEU A 76 -7.22 -6.06 -11.05
N THR A 77 -7.99 -6.67 -10.15
CA THR A 77 -8.79 -5.88 -9.21
C THR A 77 -7.89 -5.07 -8.29
N ASP A 78 -8.39 -3.98 -7.70
CA ASP A 78 -7.63 -3.17 -6.75
C ASP A 78 -6.98 -4.00 -5.63
N ILE A 79 -7.71 -5.01 -5.12
CA ILE A 79 -7.24 -5.91 -4.06
C ILE A 79 -6.09 -6.80 -4.56
N GLN A 80 -6.24 -7.40 -5.74
CA GLN A 80 -5.19 -8.22 -6.36
C GLN A 80 -3.96 -7.39 -6.70
N ARG A 81 -4.15 -6.18 -7.22
CA ARG A 81 -3.08 -5.24 -7.55
C ARG A 81 -2.31 -4.82 -6.29
N ALA A 82 -3.01 -4.52 -5.19
CA ALA A 82 -2.41 -4.23 -3.89
C ALA A 82 -1.60 -5.43 -3.36
N ALA A 83 -2.17 -6.65 -3.44
CA ALA A 83 -1.49 -7.87 -2.99
C ALA A 83 -0.25 -8.18 -3.82
N ARG A 84 -0.33 -8.06 -5.16
CA ARG A 84 0.80 -8.17 -6.08
C ARG A 84 1.89 -7.16 -5.73
N PHE A 85 1.53 -5.88 -5.60
CA PHE A 85 2.48 -4.83 -5.27
C PHE A 85 3.20 -5.14 -3.95
N TYR A 86 2.45 -5.50 -2.90
CA TYR A 86 3.02 -5.86 -1.61
C TYR A 86 3.96 -7.08 -1.68
N TYR A 87 3.57 -8.13 -2.42
CA TYR A 87 4.36 -9.34 -2.59
C TYR A 87 5.73 -9.07 -3.24
N LEU A 88 5.73 -8.23 -4.29
CA LEU A 88 6.94 -7.90 -5.04
C LEU A 88 7.93 -7.00 -4.27
N GLN A 89 7.52 -6.34 -3.19
CA GLN A 89 8.42 -5.55 -2.34
C GLN A 89 9.13 -6.38 -1.26
N LYS A 90 8.58 -7.55 -0.91
CA LYS A 90 9.04 -8.34 0.26
C LYS A 90 9.98 -9.50 -0.09
N THR A 91 10.20 -9.78 -1.38
CA THR A 91 10.88 -11.00 -1.87
C THR A 91 11.90 -10.65 -2.94
#